data_AF-A0ABD1MX07-F1
#
_entry.id   AF-A0ABD1MX07-F1
#
_cell.length_a   1.000
_cell.length_b   1.000
_cell.length_c   1.000
_cell.angle_alpha   90.00
_cell.angle_beta   90.00
_cell.angle_gamma   90.00
#
_symmetry.space_group_name_H-M   'P 1'
#
loop_
_entity.id
_entity.type
_entity.pdbx_description
1 polymer ?
#
loop_
_entity_poly.entity_id
_entity_poly.type
_entity_poly.pdbx_seq_one_letter_code
_entity_poly.pdbx_strand_id
1 'polypeptide(L)'
;MPPFKKPHQKLDQNKIIQQNEEKTSFQILPKGLNIVWGNDPRYWKVPESGPAELIQVSWLEVSSVVIVGAEKKYKVSFKVNVKEDGFGWNGTDVLVMAKVGKTGRYSYNVTNLNPGERNKSVDIEIEARKDSQLHFGLYEVWSGKWKGGLEIIEAVVQSVD
;
A
#
# COMPACT_ATOMS: atom_id res chain seq x y z
N MET A 1 -19.61 16.85 -22.53
CA MET A 1 -19.35 15.62 -21.73
C MET A 1 -18.21 15.93 -20.77
N PRO A 2 -18.32 15.61 -19.47
CA PRO A 2 -17.16 15.68 -18.58
C PRO A 2 -16.07 14.72 -19.09
N PRO A 3 -14.78 15.05 -18.93
CA PRO A 3 -13.69 14.20 -19.39
C PRO A 3 -13.73 12.84 -18.70
N PHE A 4 -13.53 11.77 -19.47
CA PHE A 4 -13.40 10.41 -18.94
C PHE A 4 -12.24 10.36 -17.94
N LYS A 5 -12.54 10.16 -16.66
CA LYS A 5 -11.53 9.92 -15.64
C LYS A 5 -11.22 8.44 -15.59
N LYS A 6 -9.94 8.08 -15.67
CA LYS A 6 -9.50 6.69 -15.47
C LYS A 6 -9.87 6.26 -14.05
N PRO A 7 -10.43 5.06 -13.85
CA PRO A 7 -10.85 4.59 -12.54
C PRO A 7 -9.67 4.35 -11.59
N HIS A 8 -8.48 4.10 -12.11
CA HIS A 8 -7.29 3.86 -11.29
C HIS A 8 -6.72 5.19 -10.80
N GLN A 9 -6.44 5.27 -9.50
CA GLN A 9 -5.60 6.31 -8.96
C GLN A 9 -4.14 6.01 -9.33
N LYS A 10 -3.47 7.01 -9.92
CA LYS A 10 -2.03 6.99 -10.11
C LYS A 10 -1.37 7.63 -8.89
N LEU A 11 -0.19 7.13 -8.54
CA LEU A 11 0.65 7.74 -7.52
C LEU A 11 0.92 9.21 -7.84
N ASP A 12 0.83 10.05 -6.82
CA ASP A 12 1.30 11.43 -6.80
C ASP A 12 2.65 11.49 -6.07
N GLN A 13 3.71 11.86 -6.79
CA GLN A 13 5.07 11.96 -6.25
C GLN A 13 5.18 12.99 -5.13
N ASN A 14 4.35 14.03 -5.13
CA ASN A 14 4.34 15.05 -4.06
C ASN A 14 3.82 14.50 -2.72
N LYS A 15 3.27 13.29 -2.73
CA LYS A 15 2.69 12.60 -1.57
C LYS A 15 3.59 11.46 -1.09
N ILE A 16 4.81 11.38 -1.62
CA ILE A 16 5.92 10.56 -1.15
C ILE A 16 6.94 11.52 -0.52
N ILE A 17 7.08 11.47 0.80
CA ILE A 17 7.92 12.36 1.59
C ILE A 17 9.19 11.61 1.94
N GLN A 18 10.30 11.98 1.30
CA GLN A 18 11.64 11.53 1.69
C GLN A 18 12.07 12.28 2.96
N GLN A 19 12.34 11.54 4.03
CA GLN A 19 12.62 12.10 5.35
C GLN A 19 14.10 12.47 5.56
N ASN A 20 15.00 11.96 4.72
CA ASN A 20 16.44 12.23 4.77
C ASN A 20 17.09 12.15 3.39
N GLU A 21 18.23 12.80 3.20
CA GLU A 21 18.95 12.81 1.92
C GLU A 21 19.50 11.43 1.52
N GLU A 22 19.79 10.58 2.50
CA GLU A 22 20.35 9.24 2.32
C GLU A 22 19.39 8.22 1.70
N LYS A 23 18.13 8.58 1.45
CA LYS A 23 17.10 7.68 0.90
C LYS A 23 16.93 6.43 1.76
N THR A 24 16.97 6.62 3.08
CA THR A 24 16.77 5.55 4.07
C THR A 24 15.40 5.60 4.73
N SER A 25 14.64 6.68 4.57
CA SER A 25 13.31 6.81 5.17
C SER A 25 12.34 7.57 4.28
N PHE A 26 11.16 6.99 4.06
CA PHE A 26 10.08 7.54 3.26
C PHE A 26 8.73 7.35 3.95
N GLN A 27 7.90 8.38 3.89
CA GLN A 27 6.49 8.33 4.25
C GLN A 27 5.65 8.49 2.97
N ILE A 28 4.73 7.58 2.73
CA ILE A 28 3.88 7.56 1.55
C ILE A 28 2.44 7.75 2.01
N LEU A 29 1.90 8.95 1.76
CA LEU A 29 0.50 9.25 2.03
C LEU A 29 -0.41 8.54 1.00
N PRO A 30 -1.72 8.42 1.24
CA PRO A 30 -2.58 7.59 0.39
C PRO A 30 -2.61 7.98 -1.09
N LYS A 31 -2.44 9.27 -1.41
CA LYS A 31 -2.29 9.77 -2.80
C LYS A 31 -0.94 9.39 -3.44
N GLY A 32 0.08 9.09 -2.65
CA GLY A 32 1.37 8.54 -3.10
C GLY A 32 1.32 7.05 -3.44
N LEU A 33 0.15 6.42 -3.27
CA LEU A 33 -0.13 5.04 -3.67
C LEU A 33 -0.88 5.00 -4.99
N ASN A 34 -0.52 4.06 -5.85
CA ASN A 34 -1.40 3.59 -6.92
C ASN A 34 -2.47 2.71 -6.29
N ILE A 35 -3.73 3.01 -6.57
CA ILE A 35 -4.87 2.26 -6.04
C ILE A 35 -5.76 1.88 -7.24
N VAL A 36 -5.90 0.59 -7.48
CA VAL A 36 -6.84 0.09 -8.48
C VAL A 36 -8.25 0.47 -8.06
N TRP A 37 -9.01 1.08 -8.97
CA TRP A 37 -10.30 1.73 -8.70
C TRP A 37 -10.27 2.95 -7.75
N GLY A 38 -9.10 3.47 -7.38
CA GLY A 38 -8.98 4.56 -6.39
C GLY A 38 -9.61 5.90 -6.78
N ASN A 39 -9.85 6.16 -8.06
CA ASN A 39 -10.56 7.35 -8.54
C ASN A 39 -12.08 7.13 -8.71
N ASP A 40 -12.56 5.91 -8.45
CA ASP A 40 -13.96 5.55 -8.57
C ASP A 40 -14.62 5.57 -7.17
N PRO A 41 -15.49 6.56 -6.89
CA PRO A 41 -16.08 6.77 -5.57
C PRO A 41 -17.07 5.67 -5.16
N ARG A 42 -17.36 4.70 -6.04
CA ARG A 42 -18.15 3.51 -5.69
C ARG A 42 -17.30 2.49 -4.91
N TYR A 43 -15.98 2.53 -5.09
CA TYR A 43 -15.05 1.54 -4.56
C TYR A 43 -14.11 2.14 -3.52
N TRP A 44 -13.68 3.40 -3.70
CA TRP A 44 -12.74 4.06 -2.80
C TRP A 44 -13.12 5.50 -2.52
N LYS A 45 -12.82 5.96 -1.30
CA LYS A 45 -12.75 7.38 -0.95
C LYS A 45 -11.30 7.72 -0.63
N VAL A 46 -10.63 8.43 -1.55
CA VAL A 46 -9.25 8.88 -1.36
C VAL A 46 -9.19 10.41 -1.25
N PRO A 47 -9.24 10.94 -0.01
CA PRO A 47 -9.20 12.39 0.21
C PRO A 47 -7.81 12.97 -0.06
N GLU A 48 -7.71 14.30 -0.11
CA GLU A 48 -6.42 15.01 -0.23
C GLU A 48 -5.55 14.90 1.05
N SER A 49 -6.22 14.73 2.19
CA SER A 49 -5.64 14.53 3.52
C SER A 49 -6.48 13.53 4.31
N GLY A 50 -5.83 12.70 5.11
CA GLY A 50 -6.45 11.59 5.82
C GLY A 50 -6.35 10.25 5.07
N PRO A 51 -6.90 9.17 5.65
CA PRO A 51 -6.77 7.82 5.12
C PRO A 51 -7.55 7.62 3.82
N ALA A 52 -7.06 6.72 2.96
CA ALA A 52 -7.86 6.16 1.87
C ALA A 52 -8.78 5.08 2.43
N GLU A 53 -10.08 5.26 2.25
CA GLU A 53 -11.10 4.31 2.69
C GLU A 53 -11.55 3.44 1.51
N LEU A 54 -11.44 2.13 1.69
CA LEU A 54 -12.01 1.13 0.80
C LEU A 54 -13.49 0.94 1.14
N ILE A 55 -14.37 1.32 0.21
CA ILE A 55 -15.82 1.14 0.33
C ILE A 55 -16.15 -0.33 0.10
N GLN A 56 -15.76 -0.87 -1.07
CA GLN A 56 -15.93 -2.28 -1.40
C GLN A 56 -15.08 -2.68 -2.61
N VAL A 57 -14.41 -3.84 -2.59
CA VAL A 57 -13.83 -4.50 -3.78
C VAL A 57 -13.79 -6.02 -3.59
N SER A 58 -13.80 -6.78 -4.69
CA SER A 58 -13.42 -8.20 -4.69
C SER A 58 -11.93 -8.43 -4.98
N TRP A 59 -11.22 -7.38 -5.42
CA TRP A 59 -9.81 -7.37 -5.79
C TRP A 59 -9.14 -6.13 -5.17
N LEU A 60 -8.29 -6.34 -4.16
CA LEU A 60 -7.47 -5.29 -3.54
C LEU A 60 -6.08 -5.29 -4.17
N GLU A 61 -5.70 -4.17 -4.77
CA GLU A 61 -4.36 -3.94 -5.28
C GLU A 61 -3.96 -2.48 -5.04
N VAL A 62 -3.01 -2.31 -4.13
CA VAL A 62 -2.43 -1.01 -3.76
C VAL A 62 -0.92 -1.12 -3.85
N SER A 63 -0.26 -0.20 -4.53
CA SER A 63 1.20 -0.28 -4.73
C SER A 63 1.87 1.07 -4.79
N SER A 64 3.16 1.11 -4.51
CA SER A 64 4.01 2.27 -4.76
C SER A 64 5.43 1.86 -5.07
N VAL A 65 6.24 2.85 -5.42
CA VAL A 65 7.64 2.67 -5.78
C VAL A 65 8.44 3.87 -5.26
N VAL A 66 9.56 3.59 -4.60
CA VAL A 66 10.52 4.60 -4.14
C VAL A 66 11.95 4.21 -4.56
N ILE A 67 12.84 5.18 -4.68
CA ILE A 67 14.26 4.93 -4.94
C ILE A 67 14.95 4.89 -3.59
N VAL A 68 15.45 3.72 -3.20
CA VAL A 68 16.16 3.52 -1.93
C VAL A 68 17.66 3.43 -2.15
N GLY A 69 18.43 3.71 -1.10
CA GLY A 69 19.88 3.53 -1.08
C GLY A 69 20.31 2.06 -1.26
N ALA A 70 21.49 1.87 -1.83
CA ALA A 70 22.11 0.57 -2.02
C ALA A 70 22.51 -0.12 -0.71
N GLU A 71 22.69 -1.45 -0.80
CA GLU A 71 23.33 -2.32 0.21
C GLU A 71 22.72 -2.21 1.62
N LYS A 72 21.41 -1.99 1.70
CA LYS A 72 20.66 -1.85 2.95
C LYS A 72 19.45 -2.76 2.95
N LYS A 73 19.05 -3.19 4.14
CA LYS A 73 17.79 -3.86 4.36
C LYS A 73 16.73 -2.81 4.67
N TYR A 74 15.54 -2.98 4.11
CA TYR A 74 14.43 -2.06 4.27
C TYR A 74 13.22 -2.79 4.82
N LYS A 75 12.56 -2.18 5.80
CA LYS A 75 11.21 -2.54 6.23
C LYS A 75 10.22 -1.67 5.49
N VAL A 76 9.28 -2.32 4.80
CA VAL A 76 8.08 -1.69 4.22
C VAL A 76 6.92 -2.00 5.15
N SER A 77 6.17 -0.97 5.52
CA SER A 77 5.01 -1.06 6.42
C SER A 77 3.80 -0.36 5.83
N PHE A 78 2.64 -0.99 5.86
CA PHE A 78 1.35 -0.31 5.67
C PHE A 78 0.67 -0.15 7.02
N LYS A 79 0.38 1.09 7.40
CA LYS A 79 -0.40 1.39 8.60
C LYS A 79 -1.88 1.47 8.24
N VAL A 80 -2.67 0.57 8.79
CA VAL A 80 -4.08 0.42 8.42
C VAL A 80 -5.01 0.37 9.64
N ASN A 81 -6.26 0.74 9.41
CA ASN A 81 -7.38 0.36 10.27
C ASN A 81 -8.36 -0.51 9.47
N VAL A 82 -9.16 -1.29 10.18
CA VAL A 82 -10.40 -1.85 9.65
C VAL A 82 -11.52 -1.33 10.52
N LYS A 83 -12.53 -0.69 9.90
CA LYS A 83 -13.70 -0.21 10.64
C LYS A 83 -14.42 -1.37 11.34
N GLU A 84 -15.14 -1.06 12.41
CA GLU A 84 -15.95 -2.04 13.16
C GLU A 84 -17.01 -2.73 12.27
N ASP A 85 -17.56 -1.98 11.30
CA ASP A 85 -18.50 -2.47 10.28
C ASP A 85 -17.81 -2.98 9.01
N GLY A 86 -16.47 -3.13 9.04
CA GLY A 86 -15.71 -3.75 7.98
C GLY A 86 -16.14 -5.20 7.74
N PHE A 87 -16.04 -5.65 6.49
CA PHE A 87 -16.54 -6.97 6.09
C PHE A 87 -15.61 -7.66 5.10
N GLY A 88 -15.74 -8.99 4.97
CA GLY A 88 -15.00 -9.78 3.97
C GLY A 88 -13.54 -10.11 4.32
N TRP A 89 -13.04 -9.64 5.46
CA TRP A 89 -11.64 -9.83 5.88
C TRP A 89 -11.38 -11.10 6.68
N ASN A 90 -12.38 -11.61 7.40
CA ASN A 90 -12.22 -12.80 8.24
C ASN A 90 -11.86 -14.03 7.38
N GLY A 91 -10.75 -14.69 7.74
CA GLY A 91 -10.20 -15.83 7.00
C GLY A 91 -9.77 -15.49 5.57
N THR A 92 -9.41 -14.23 5.32
CA THR A 92 -8.87 -13.76 4.04
C THR A 92 -7.40 -13.36 4.22
N ASP A 93 -6.53 -13.93 3.41
CA ASP A 93 -5.10 -13.65 3.43
C ASP A 93 -4.79 -12.38 2.65
N VAL A 94 -4.24 -11.39 3.33
CA VAL A 94 -3.74 -10.15 2.74
C VAL A 94 -2.23 -10.22 2.66
N LEU A 95 -1.69 -10.01 1.47
CA LEU A 95 -0.26 -10.09 1.22
C LEU A 95 0.34 -8.69 1.13
N VAL A 96 1.36 -8.43 1.95
CA VAL A 96 2.29 -7.33 1.68
C VAL A 96 3.46 -7.89 0.89
N MET A 97 3.75 -7.27 -0.25
CA MET A 97 4.76 -7.77 -1.20
C MET A 97 5.75 -6.66 -1.51
N ALA A 98 7.01 -7.03 -1.69
CA ALA A 98 8.07 -6.11 -2.11
C ALA A 98 9.04 -6.78 -3.09
N LYS A 99 9.61 -6.00 -4.01
CA LYS A 99 10.71 -6.42 -4.89
C LYS A 99 11.65 -5.25 -5.19
N VAL A 100 12.89 -5.58 -5.52
CA VAL A 100 13.91 -4.61 -5.91
C VAL A 100 14.12 -4.64 -7.42
N GLY A 101 13.97 -3.49 -8.06
CA GLY A 101 14.06 -3.33 -9.51
C GLY A 101 12.82 -3.86 -10.27
N LYS A 102 12.76 -3.57 -11.58
CA LYS A 102 11.62 -3.95 -12.43
C LYS A 102 11.47 -5.47 -12.59
N THR A 103 12.59 -6.19 -12.67
CA THR A 103 12.67 -7.64 -12.88
C THR A 103 12.97 -8.43 -11.61
N GLY A 104 12.99 -7.78 -10.45
CA GLY A 104 13.21 -8.45 -9.16
C GLY A 104 12.12 -9.47 -8.85
N ARG A 105 12.48 -10.49 -8.06
CA ARG A 105 11.51 -11.43 -7.49
C ARG A 105 10.80 -10.78 -6.32
N TYR A 106 9.50 -11.04 -6.20
CA TYR A 106 8.73 -10.60 -5.03
C TYR A 106 9.04 -11.49 -3.83
N SER A 107 9.32 -10.85 -2.70
CA SER A 107 9.12 -11.40 -1.38
C SER A 107 7.72 -10.99 -0.90
N TYR A 108 7.10 -11.80 -0.04
CA TYR A 108 5.81 -11.48 0.54
C TYR A 108 5.69 -11.99 1.98
N ASN A 109 4.89 -11.29 2.78
CA ASN A 109 4.36 -11.77 4.05
C ASN A 109 2.84 -11.82 3.96
N VAL A 110 2.25 -12.80 4.63
CA VAL A 110 0.79 -12.95 4.75
C VAL A 110 0.35 -12.40 6.10
N THR A 111 -0.75 -11.67 6.10
CA THR A 111 -1.46 -11.27 7.31
C THR A 111 -2.96 -11.48 7.13
N ASN A 112 -3.71 -11.51 8.22
CA ASN A 112 -5.16 -11.42 8.17
C ASN A 112 -5.59 -10.08 8.75
N LEU A 113 -6.65 -9.50 8.23
CA LEU A 113 -7.24 -8.28 8.76
C LEU A 113 -8.58 -8.62 9.42
N ASN A 114 -8.93 -7.92 10.49
CA ASN A 114 -10.20 -8.15 11.19
C ASN A 114 -10.88 -6.81 11.49
N PRO A 115 -12.22 -6.73 11.43
CA PRO A 115 -12.97 -5.56 11.85
C PRO A 115 -12.58 -5.10 13.25
N GLY A 116 -12.49 -3.77 13.45
CA GLY A 116 -12.09 -3.16 14.72
C GLY A 116 -10.58 -3.04 14.94
N GLU A 117 -9.74 -3.62 14.07
CA GLU A 117 -8.29 -3.44 14.15
C GLU A 117 -7.89 -1.98 13.87
N ARG A 118 -7.08 -1.38 14.75
CA ARG A 118 -6.63 0.02 14.64
C ARG A 118 -5.11 0.10 14.64
N ASN A 119 -4.55 0.98 13.81
CA ASN A 119 -3.10 1.21 13.67
C ASN A 119 -2.31 -0.08 13.45
N LYS A 120 -2.88 -1.07 12.77
CA LYS A 120 -2.20 -2.31 12.46
C LYS A 120 -1.11 -2.04 11.45
N SER A 121 0.08 -2.59 11.70
CA SER A 121 1.20 -2.54 10.77
C SER A 121 1.27 -3.84 9.99
N VAL A 122 1.21 -3.75 8.67
CA VAL A 122 1.37 -4.89 7.76
C VAL A 122 2.71 -4.73 7.05
N ASP A 123 3.66 -5.60 7.38
CA ASP A 123 5.07 -5.33 7.13
C ASP A 123 5.81 -6.45 6.39
N ILE A 124 6.84 -6.06 5.64
CA ILE A 124 7.83 -6.96 5.05
C ILE A 124 9.22 -6.34 5.08
N GLU A 125 10.24 -7.18 5.20
CA GLU A 125 11.63 -6.76 5.06
C GLU A 125 12.22 -7.26 3.74
N ILE A 126 13.06 -6.44 3.12
CA ILE A 126 13.71 -6.75 1.84
C ILE A 126 15.07 -6.09 1.72
N GLU A 127 16.03 -6.81 1.16
CA GLU A 127 17.37 -6.31 0.90
C GLU A 127 17.45 -5.58 -0.44
N ALA A 128 17.95 -4.34 -0.44
CA ALA A 128 18.33 -3.59 -1.62
C ALA A 128 19.84 -3.70 -1.82
N ARG A 129 20.29 -4.15 -3.00
CA ARG A 129 21.72 -4.37 -3.28
C ARG A 129 22.41 -3.25 -4.06
N LYS A 130 21.63 -2.40 -4.72
CA LYS A 130 22.08 -1.24 -5.51
C LYS A 130 21.07 -0.13 -5.30
N ASP A 131 21.39 1.10 -5.70
CA ASP A 131 20.38 2.16 -5.82
C ASP A 131 19.27 1.65 -6.73
N SER A 132 18.13 1.39 -6.13
CA SER A 132 17.11 0.58 -6.76
C SER A 132 15.73 1.13 -6.49
N GLN A 133 14.89 0.98 -7.51
CA GLN A 133 13.46 1.13 -7.33
C GLN A 133 12.96 -0.02 -6.46
N LEU A 134 12.57 0.28 -5.23
CA LEU A 134 11.85 -0.62 -4.36
C LEU A 134 10.37 -0.53 -4.71
N HIS A 135 9.84 -1.57 -5.33
CA HIS A 135 8.42 -1.72 -5.64
C HIS A 135 7.77 -2.49 -4.51
N PHE A 136 6.63 -2.00 -4.01
CA PHE A 136 5.93 -2.66 -2.92
C PHE A 136 4.42 -2.44 -3.01
N GLY A 137 3.65 -3.24 -2.27
CA GLY A 137 2.21 -3.10 -2.24
C GLY A 137 1.51 -4.02 -1.25
N LEU A 138 0.20 -3.81 -1.14
CA LEU A 138 -0.74 -4.56 -0.32
C LEU A 138 -1.80 -5.17 -1.25
N TYR A 139 -1.98 -6.49 -1.17
CA TYR A 139 -2.73 -7.28 -2.15
C TYR A 139 -3.69 -8.25 -1.47
N GLU A 140 -4.89 -8.33 -2.01
CA GLU A 140 -5.82 -9.45 -1.82
C GLU A 140 -6.59 -9.61 -3.13
N VAL A 141 -6.08 -10.46 -4.02
CA VAL A 141 -6.59 -10.58 -5.39
C VAL A 141 -7.11 -11.98 -5.73
N TRP A 142 -7.03 -12.91 -4.77
CA TRP A 142 -7.22 -14.34 -5.03
C TRP A 142 -8.57 -14.85 -4.54
N SER A 143 -9.07 -14.34 -3.41
CA SER A 143 -10.27 -14.90 -2.78
C SER A 143 -11.54 -14.62 -3.59
N GLY A 144 -11.57 -13.54 -4.37
CA GLY A 144 -12.77 -13.03 -5.02
C GLY A 144 -13.86 -12.54 -4.05
N LYS A 145 -13.62 -12.59 -2.73
CA LYS A 145 -14.57 -12.16 -1.71
C LYS A 145 -14.67 -10.64 -1.71
N TRP A 146 -15.91 -10.14 -1.71
CA TRP A 146 -16.16 -8.73 -1.49
C TRP A 146 -15.75 -8.33 -0.08
N LYS A 147 -14.99 -7.23 0.03
CA LYS A 147 -14.51 -6.69 1.29
C LYS A 147 -14.52 -5.17 1.29
N GLY A 148 -14.70 -4.58 2.45
CA GLY A 148 -14.83 -3.14 2.64
C GLY A 148 -14.48 -2.70 4.05
N GLY A 149 -14.39 -1.39 4.27
CA GLY A 149 -14.07 -0.78 5.57
C GLY A 149 -12.58 -0.75 5.93
N LEU A 150 -11.68 -1.08 5.00
CA LEU A 150 -10.23 -0.88 5.20
C LEU A 150 -9.90 0.61 5.05
N GLU A 151 -9.10 1.13 5.98
CA GLU A 151 -8.52 2.47 5.90
C GLU A 151 -7.00 2.36 5.82
N ILE A 152 -6.42 2.83 4.71
CA ILE A 152 -4.96 2.93 4.57
C ILE A 152 -4.55 4.34 5.02
N ILE A 153 -3.84 4.42 6.14
CA ILE A 153 -3.38 5.68 6.72
C ILE A 153 -2.17 6.17 5.95
N GLU A 154 -1.17 5.30 5.79
CA GLU A 154 0.09 5.58 5.11
C GLU A 154 0.83 4.26 4.84
N ALA A 155 1.84 4.33 3.96
CA ALA A 155 2.92 3.36 3.94
C ALA A 155 4.24 4.02 4.35
N VAL A 156 5.13 3.25 4.95
CA VAL A 156 6.45 3.70 5.39
C VAL A 156 7.49 2.75 4.83
N VAL A 157 8.60 3.31 4.35
CA VAL A 157 9.79 2.55 3.97
C VAL A 157 10.94 3.07 4.80
N GLN A 158 11.57 2.22 5.60
CA GLN A 158 12.67 2.60 6.47
C GLN A 158 13.79 1.57 6.42
N SER A 159 15.05 2.01 6.36
CA SER A 159 16.19 1.10 6.50
C SER A 159 16.22 0.51 7.90
N VAL A 160 16.57 -0.76 7.99
CA VAL A 160 16.78 -1.48 9.24
C VAL A 160 18.18 -2.08 9.23
N ASP A 161 18.75 -2.22 10.43
CA ASP A 161 20.06 -2.84 10.63
C ASP A 161 20.01 -4.38 10.46
#